data_AF-A0A9W9G630-F1
#
_entry.id   AF-A0A9W9G630-F1
#
_cell.length_a   1.000
_cell.length_b   1.000
_cell.length_c   1.000
_cell.angle_alpha   90.00
_cell.angle_beta   90.00
_cell.angle_gamma   90.00
#
_symmetry.space_group_name_H-M   'P 1'
#
loop_
_entity.id
_entity.type
_entity.pdbx_description
1 polymer ?
#
loop_
_entity_poly.entity_id
_entity_poly.type
_entity_poly.pdbx_seq_one_letter_code
_entity_poly.pdbx_strand_id
1 'polypeptide(L)'
;MPPKRKRTNDDENQDENESKRYAHLKPQVRRVPEKTIKAKWSTLPEPVQEKVRELFHSLERPVIVRNKNEQKRIEAQSAVQAVVRNLGKRLPRMPFPPITKDSNFDYESALNEHRSLEANLATINDSIELLKSEIAKEEEHPVLQQLDDLPPVRDAQSSEFTLADTKTSHVSLNELDDDPEVQGLMKQLHGHLQSMQSNTAPLAGLRDAITRSQAALDLYSND
;
A
#
# COMPACT_ATOMS: atom_id res chain seq x y z
N MET A 1 15.62 55.00 27.57
CA MET A 1 15.69 53.52 27.53
C MET A 1 14.27 52.97 27.48
N PRO A 2 13.88 52.17 26.48
CA PRO A 2 12.55 51.54 26.47
C PRO A 2 12.61 50.12 27.10
N PRO A 3 11.52 49.65 27.73
CA PRO A 3 11.52 48.40 28.49
C PRO A 3 11.38 47.16 27.59
N LYS A 4 11.99 46.06 28.02
CA LYS A 4 11.99 44.77 27.34
C LYS A 4 10.59 44.14 27.39
N ARG A 5 9.96 43.91 26.23
CA ARG A 5 8.74 43.11 26.12
C ARG A 5 9.11 41.63 26.28
N LYS A 6 8.60 41.00 27.34
CA LYS A 6 8.60 39.54 27.55
C LYS A 6 7.65 38.94 26.51
N ARG A 7 8.19 38.25 25.50
CA ARG A 7 7.41 37.40 24.60
C ARG A 7 7.08 36.12 25.36
N THR A 8 5.81 35.94 25.70
CA THR A 8 5.22 34.67 26.09
C THR A 8 5.18 33.77 24.85
N ASN A 9 6.06 32.78 24.80
CA ASN A 9 5.94 31.63 23.91
C ASN A 9 4.95 30.67 24.55
N ASP A 10 3.69 30.73 24.14
CA ASP A 10 2.68 29.71 24.47
C ASP A 10 1.53 29.87 23.47
N ASP A 11 1.76 29.52 22.19
CA ASP A 11 0.66 29.20 21.25
C ASP A 11 1.16 28.59 19.92
N GLU A 12 1.91 27.48 19.98
CA GLU A 12 2.26 26.69 18.76
C GLU A 12 1.76 25.24 18.85
N ASN A 13 0.55 24.99 19.36
CA ASN A 13 -0.01 23.63 19.45
C ASN A 13 -1.50 23.54 19.08
N GLN A 14 -2.00 24.40 18.19
CA GLN A 14 -3.42 24.34 17.76
C GLN A 14 -3.64 23.91 16.30
N ASP A 15 -2.63 24.01 15.41
CA ASP A 15 -2.83 23.76 13.96
C ASP A 15 -2.54 22.33 13.46
N GLU A 16 -2.02 21.41 14.28
CA GLU A 16 -1.70 20.04 13.82
C GLU A 16 -2.89 19.06 13.77
N ASN A 17 -4.05 19.44 14.33
CA ASN A 17 -5.18 18.53 14.52
C ASN A 17 -6.22 18.55 13.41
N GLU A 18 -6.38 19.65 12.64
CA GLU A 18 -7.38 19.71 11.57
C GLU A 18 -6.91 19.07 10.24
N SER A 19 -5.60 18.94 10.04
CA SER A 19 -5.02 18.47 8.76
C SER A 19 -5.09 16.95 8.55
N LYS A 20 -5.54 16.18 9.56
CA LYS A 20 -5.50 14.71 9.55
C LYS A 20 -6.86 14.08 9.26
N ARG A 21 -7.62 14.67 8.33
CA ARG A 21 -8.93 14.15 7.88
C ARG A 21 -8.85 12.82 7.14
N TYR A 22 -7.63 12.40 6.78
CA TYR A 22 -7.33 11.13 6.13
C TYR A 22 -6.15 10.43 6.83
N ALA A 23 -6.01 9.12 6.58
CA ALA A 23 -4.87 8.34 7.05
C ALA A 23 -3.57 8.96 6.50
N HIS A 24 -2.68 9.37 7.40
CA HIS A 24 -1.38 9.94 7.06
C HIS A 24 -0.30 9.09 7.71
N LEU A 25 0.82 8.91 7.00
CA LEU A 25 1.97 8.21 7.55
C LEU A 25 2.61 9.11 8.63
N LYS A 26 2.75 8.57 9.84
CA LYS A 26 3.48 9.24 10.91
C LYS A 26 4.97 8.96 10.76
N PRO A 27 5.85 9.97 10.84
CA PRO A 27 7.28 9.74 10.80
C PRO A 27 7.70 8.90 12.02
N GLN A 28 8.23 7.70 11.79
CA GLN A 28 8.69 6.81 12.85
C GLN A 28 10.22 6.75 12.88
N VAL A 29 10.80 7.30 13.95
CA VAL A 29 12.26 7.24 14.16
C VAL A 29 12.62 5.88 14.77
N ARG A 30 13.32 5.04 14.01
CA ARG A 30 13.85 3.76 14.51
C ARG A 30 15.30 3.94 14.95
N ARG A 31 15.61 3.59 16.21
CA ARG A 31 16.99 3.56 16.71
C ARG A 31 17.67 2.27 16.27
N VAL A 32 18.76 2.38 15.50
CA VAL A 32 19.52 1.24 14.97
C VAL A 32 20.86 1.15 15.70
N PRO A 33 21.23 -0.02 16.27
CA PRO A 33 22.54 -0.20 16.91
C PRO A 33 23.68 0.01 15.91
N GLU A 34 24.77 0.65 16.34
CA GLU A 34 25.95 0.91 15.49
C GLU A 34 26.57 -0.39 14.96
N LYS A 35 26.53 -1.47 15.75
CA LYS A 35 26.95 -2.81 15.33
C LYS A 35 26.18 -3.28 14.09
N THR A 36 24.88 -2.99 14.03
CA THR A 36 24.03 -3.36 12.88
C THR A 36 24.39 -2.56 11.65
N ILE A 37 24.72 -1.27 11.80
CA ILE A 37 25.18 -0.42 10.72
C ILE A 37 26.49 -0.99 10.16
N LYS A 38 27.51 -1.19 11.01
CA LYS A 38 28.82 -1.68 10.57
C LYS A 38 28.79 -3.09 9.98
N ALA A 39 27.90 -3.96 10.47
CA ALA A 39 27.85 -5.36 10.05
C ALA A 39 26.94 -5.62 8.83
N LYS A 40 25.80 -4.91 8.74
CA LYS A 40 24.76 -5.21 7.74
C LYS A 40 24.62 -4.14 6.66
N TRP A 41 25.16 -2.94 6.87
CA TRP A 41 25.04 -1.87 5.88
C TRP A 41 26.27 -1.90 5.00
N SER A 42 26.05 -2.13 3.72
CA SER A 42 27.08 -2.12 2.71
C SER A 42 27.17 -0.74 2.05
N THR A 43 28.30 -0.48 1.42
CA THR A 43 28.43 0.66 0.51
C THR A 43 27.65 0.39 -0.77
N LEU A 44 27.21 1.45 -1.43
CA LEU A 44 26.48 1.36 -2.68
C LEU A 44 27.38 0.79 -3.81
N PRO A 45 26.88 -0.05 -4.73
CA PRO A 45 27.65 -0.51 -5.89
C PRO A 45 28.06 0.64 -6.82
N GLU A 46 29.26 0.56 -7.42
CA GLU A 46 29.80 1.57 -8.35
C GLU A 46 28.83 2.05 -9.46
N PRO A 47 28.08 1.16 -10.16
CA PRO A 47 27.15 1.63 -11.21
C PRO A 47 26.04 2.53 -10.65
N VAL A 48 25.59 2.29 -9.42
CA VAL A 48 24.57 3.11 -8.78
C VAL A 48 25.17 4.40 -8.23
N GLN A 49 26.43 4.37 -7.80
CA GLN A 49 27.15 5.58 -7.42
C GLN A 49 27.29 6.56 -8.60
N GLU A 50 27.48 6.07 -9.81
CA GLU A 50 27.48 6.89 -11.03
C GLU A 50 26.11 7.51 -11.31
N LYS A 51 25.02 6.73 -11.22
CA LYS A 51 23.65 7.26 -11.33
C LYS A 51 23.34 8.36 -10.32
N VAL A 52 23.76 8.18 -9.06
CA VAL A 52 23.60 9.21 -8.01
C VAL A 52 24.42 10.46 -8.33
N ARG A 53 25.63 10.31 -8.89
CA ARG A 53 26.42 11.46 -9.37
C ARG A 53 25.69 12.17 -10.50
N GLU A 54 25.15 11.45 -11.47
CA GLU A 54 24.38 12.04 -12.57
C GLU A 54 23.14 12.81 -12.05
N LEU A 55 22.43 12.23 -11.08
CA LEU A 55 21.32 12.89 -10.40
C LEU A 55 21.75 14.19 -9.72
N PHE A 56 22.91 14.21 -9.05
CA PHE A 56 23.42 15.46 -8.47
C PHE A 56 23.65 16.53 -9.54
N HIS A 57 24.20 16.17 -10.71
CA HIS A 57 24.42 17.11 -11.81
C HIS A 57 23.12 17.62 -12.43
N SER A 58 22.08 16.76 -12.54
CA SER A 58 20.78 17.18 -13.07
C SER A 58 20.06 18.15 -12.11
N LEU A 59 20.19 17.93 -10.80
CA LEU A 59 19.63 18.79 -9.77
C LEU A 59 20.35 20.15 -9.62
N GLU A 60 21.54 20.34 -10.19
CA GLU A 60 22.20 21.65 -10.20
C GLU A 60 21.49 22.64 -11.14
N ARG A 61 20.98 22.14 -12.28
CA ARG A 61 20.45 22.98 -13.37
C ARG A 61 19.29 23.87 -12.93
N PRO A 62 18.27 23.40 -12.18
CA PRO A 62 17.16 24.23 -11.75
C PRO A 62 17.59 25.38 -10.83
N VAL A 63 18.57 25.16 -9.94
CA VAL A 63 19.06 26.18 -9.00
C VAL A 63 19.79 27.30 -9.74
N ILE A 64 20.57 26.94 -10.76
CA ILE A 64 21.32 27.87 -11.61
C ILE A 64 20.36 28.67 -12.50
N VAL A 65 19.40 28.01 -13.15
CA VAL A 65 18.45 28.64 -14.09
C VAL A 65 17.46 29.56 -13.37
N ARG A 66 17.15 29.29 -12.10
CA ARG A 66 16.26 30.14 -11.29
C ARG A 66 16.79 31.56 -11.09
N ASN A 67 18.12 31.75 -11.12
CA ASN A 67 18.75 33.04 -10.87
C ASN A 67 18.92 33.84 -12.17
N LYS A 68 18.16 34.94 -12.31
CA LYS A 68 18.24 35.86 -13.45
C LYS A 68 19.54 36.69 -13.47
N ASN A 69 20.14 36.94 -12.30
CA ASN A 69 21.35 37.74 -12.18
C ASN A 69 22.59 36.87 -12.42
N GLU A 70 23.44 37.29 -13.37
CA GLU A 70 24.69 36.60 -13.72
C GLU A 70 25.58 36.32 -12.50
N GLN A 71 25.81 37.34 -11.68
CA GLN A 71 26.69 37.23 -10.52
C GLN A 71 26.18 36.19 -9.50
N LYS A 72 24.87 36.18 -9.25
CA LYS A 72 24.23 35.21 -8.35
C LYS A 72 24.23 33.80 -8.95
N ARG A 73 24.18 33.69 -10.28
CA ARG A 73 24.29 32.41 -10.98
C ARG A 73 25.67 31.79 -10.81
N ILE A 74 26.73 32.59 -10.93
CA ILE A 74 28.12 32.13 -10.72
C ILE A 74 28.35 31.72 -9.27
N GLU A 75 27.86 32.49 -8.29
CA GLU A 75 27.93 32.15 -6.88
C GLU A 75 27.19 30.85 -6.55
N ALA A 76 25.94 30.72 -7.02
CA ALA A 76 25.14 29.52 -6.84
C ALA A 76 25.78 28.30 -7.51
N GLN A 77 26.32 28.45 -8.72
CA GLN A 77 27.04 27.38 -9.41
C GLN A 77 28.26 26.92 -8.61
N SER A 78 29.08 27.84 -8.13
CA SER A 78 30.26 27.53 -7.30
C SER A 78 29.87 26.79 -6.01
N ALA A 79 28.83 27.28 -5.31
CA ALA A 79 28.34 26.69 -4.08
C ALA A 79 27.78 25.27 -4.30
N VAL A 80 26.93 25.08 -5.33
CA VAL A 80 26.34 23.78 -5.66
C VAL A 80 27.42 22.78 -6.10
N GLN A 81 28.35 23.18 -6.97
CA GLN A 81 29.45 22.32 -7.39
C GLN A 81 30.37 21.91 -6.23
N ALA A 82 30.54 22.77 -5.22
CA ALA A 82 31.28 22.41 -4.01
C ALA A 82 30.55 21.31 -3.23
N VAL A 83 29.23 21.41 -3.10
CA VAL A 83 28.40 20.39 -2.44
C VAL A 83 28.43 19.07 -3.22
N VAL A 84 28.24 19.08 -4.54
CA VAL A 84 28.25 17.87 -5.38
C VAL A 84 29.61 17.17 -5.31
N ARG A 85 30.73 17.91 -5.35
CA ARG A 85 32.07 17.33 -5.17
C ARG A 85 32.25 16.71 -3.78
N ASN A 86 31.73 17.34 -2.73
CA ASN A 86 31.84 16.82 -1.36
C ASN A 86 30.98 15.56 -1.16
N LEU A 87 29.77 15.54 -1.70
CA LEU A 87 28.87 14.38 -1.64
C LEU A 87 29.42 13.22 -2.47
N GLY A 88 29.94 13.48 -3.68
CA GLY A 88 30.59 12.47 -4.52
C GLY A 88 31.77 11.79 -3.84
N LYS A 89 32.59 12.54 -3.07
CA LYS A 89 33.70 11.97 -2.28
C LYS A 89 33.24 11.11 -1.10
N ARG A 90 32.05 11.37 -0.56
CA ARG A 90 31.50 10.64 0.60
C ARG A 90 30.67 9.43 0.20
N LEU A 91 30.16 9.41 -1.03
CA LEU A 91 29.30 8.35 -1.55
C LEU A 91 29.90 6.94 -1.42
N PRO A 92 31.19 6.69 -1.71
CA PRO A 92 31.79 5.35 -1.58
C PRO A 92 31.94 4.89 -0.14
N ARG A 93 31.90 5.80 0.84
CA ARG A 93 32.11 5.53 2.27
C ARG A 93 30.82 5.59 3.09
N MET A 94 29.70 5.93 2.47
CA MET A 94 28.42 6.04 3.15
C MET A 94 27.80 4.64 3.29
N PRO A 95 27.51 4.17 4.51
CA PRO A 95 26.83 2.91 4.69
C PRO A 95 25.34 3.08 4.37
N PHE A 96 24.80 2.20 3.53
CA PHE A 96 23.38 2.21 3.17
C PHE A 96 22.67 1.00 3.79
N PRO A 97 21.41 1.18 4.26
CA PRO A 97 20.61 0.07 4.75
C PRO A 97 20.48 -1.05 3.70
N PRO A 98 20.45 -2.34 4.09
CA PRO A 98 20.42 -3.46 3.14
C PRO A 98 19.16 -3.52 2.26
N ILE A 99 18.12 -2.74 2.58
CA ILE A 99 16.91 -2.62 1.75
C ILE A 99 17.13 -1.69 0.53
N THR A 100 18.21 -0.91 0.49
CA THR A 100 18.48 -0.03 -0.65
C THR A 100 18.84 -0.89 -1.86
N LYS A 101 17.93 -0.95 -2.84
CA LYS A 101 18.13 -1.58 -4.14
C LYS A 101 18.50 -0.54 -5.18
N ASP A 102 19.14 -0.98 -6.25
CA ASP A 102 19.55 -0.13 -7.38
C ASP A 102 18.35 0.60 -8.03
N SER A 103 17.19 -0.07 -8.06
CA SER A 103 15.92 0.48 -8.56
C SER A 103 15.42 1.69 -7.75
N ASN A 104 15.80 1.82 -6.47
CA ASN A 104 15.40 2.98 -5.67
C ASN A 104 16.03 4.30 -6.15
N PHE A 105 17.06 4.23 -6.99
CA PHE A 105 17.75 5.40 -7.55
C PHE A 105 17.32 5.71 -8.99
N ASP A 106 16.39 4.94 -9.57
CA ASP A 106 15.88 5.13 -10.91
C ASP A 106 14.42 5.59 -10.87
N TYR A 107 14.23 6.89 -11.07
CA TYR A 107 12.91 7.53 -11.05
C TYR A 107 11.97 6.99 -12.13
N GLU A 108 12.50 6.70 -13.33
CA GLU A 108 11.69 6.19 -14.44
C GLU A 108 11.19 4.77 -14.16
N SER A 109 12.06 3.93 -13.58
CA SER A 109 11.66 2.59 -13.14
C SER A 109 10.56 2.65 -12.07
N ALA A 110 10.68 3.55 -11.10
CA ALA A 110 9.67 3.75 -10.06
C ALA A 110 8.33 4.28 -10.63
N LEU A 111 8.38 5.21 -11.59
CA LEU A 111 7.17 5.69 -12.29
C LEU A 111 6.49 4.60 -13.09
N ASN A 112 7.26 3.74 -13.75
CA ASN A 112 6.72 2.65 -14.53
C ASN A 112 6.06 1.58 -13.64
N GLU A 113 6.66 1.27 -12.49
CA GLU A 113 6.04 0.43 -11.46
C GLU A 113 4.75 1.05 -10.91
N HIS A 114 4.73 2.35 -10.64
CA HIS A 114 3.52 3.05 -10.21
C HIS A 114 2.41 2.95 -11.26
N ARG A 115 2.73 3.20 -12.53
CA ARG A 115 1.78 3.12 -13.64
C ARG A 115 1.21 1.70 -13.81
N SER A 116 2.04 0.67 -13.67
CA SER A 116 1.56 -0.70 -13.77
C SER A 116 0.65 -1.07 -12.60
N LEU A 117 0.97 -0.62 -11.39
CA LEU A 117 0.10 -0.78 -10.23
C LEU A 117 -1.23 -0.04 -10.37
N GLU A 118 -1.24 1.18 -10.91
CA GLU A 118 -2.46 1.93 -11.21
C GLU A 118 -3.33 1.22 -12.24
N ALA A 119 -2.73 0.68 -13.31
CA ALA A 119 -3.46 -0.08 -14.31
C ALA A 119 -4.09 -1.35 -13.71
N ASN A 120 -3.34 -2.07 -12.86
CA ASN A 120 -3.85 -3.26 -12.17
C ASN A 120 -4.99 -2.90 -11.21
N LEU A 121 -4.88 -1.80 -10.48
CA LEU A 121 -5.93 -1.30 -9.59
C LEU A 121 -7.19 -0.99 -10.40
N ALA A 122 -7.06 -0.30 -11.54
CA ALA A 122 -8.18 -0.02 -12.43
C ALA A 122 -8.87 -1.31 -12.91
N THR A 123 -8.12 -2.27 -13.44
CA THR A 123 -8.68 -3.56 -13.89
C THR A 123 -9.38 -4.32 -12.75
N ILE A 124 -8.80 -4.33 -11.54
CA ILE A 124 -9.42 -4.99 -10.39
C ILE A 124 -10.70 -4.26 -10.00
N ASN A 125 -10.71 -2.93 -9.96
CA ASN A 125 -11.92 -2.15 -9.69
C ASN A 125 -13.01 -2.41 -10.72
N ASP A 126 -12.67 -2.44 -12.01
CA ASP A 126 -13.62 -2.75 -13.09
C ASP A 126 -14.20 -4.16 -12.91
N SER A 127 -13.37 -5.14 -12.53
CA SER A 127 -13.83 -6.51 -12.23
C SER A 127 -14.76 -6.56 -11.01
N ILE A 128 -14.49 -5.76 -9.98
CA ILE A 128 -15.35 -5.63 -8.80
C ILE A 128 -16.70 -5.00 -9.19
N GLU A 129 -16.71 -4.00 -10.07
CA GLU A 129 -17.95 -3.40 -10.57
C GLU A 129 -18.79 -4.41 -11.35
N LEU A 130 -18.17 -5.20 -12.24
CA LEU A 130 -18.85 -6.28 -12.95
C LEU A 130 -19.46 -7.31 -11.98
N LEU A 131 -18.68 -7.80 -11.01
CA LEU A 131 -19.18 -8.76 -10.01
C LEU A 131 -20.31 -8.18 -9.17
N LYS A 132 -20.21 -6.91 -8.75
CA LYS A 132 -21.30 -6.23 -8.03
C LYS A 132 -22.56 -6.13 -8.89
N SER A 133 -22.41 -5.84 -10.18
CA SER A 133 -23.54 -5.78 -11.11
C SER A 133 -24.21 -7.14 -11.31
N GLU A 134 -23.42 -8.23 -11.30
CA GLU A 134 -23.94 -9.58 -11.44
C GLU A 134 -24.67 -10.04 -10.17
N ILE A 135 -24.09 -9.76 -9.00
CA ILE A 135 -24.75 -9.99 -7.70
C ILE A 135 -26.08 -9.26 -7.63
N ALA A 136 -26.12 -7.98 -8.03
CA ALA A 136 -27.37 -7.21 -8.04
C ALA A 136 -28.43 -7.84 -8.97
N LYS A 137 -28.04 -8.32 -10.16
CA LYS A 137 -28.97 -9.02 -11.07
C LYS A 137 -29.46 -10.35 -10.51
N GLU A 138 -28.60 -11.09 -9.82
CA GLU A 138 -28.97 -12.37 -9.21
C GLU A 138 -29.91 -12.16 -8.02
N GLU A 139 -29.66 -11.16 -7.17
CA GLU A 139 -30.55 -10.76 -6.07
C GLU A 139 -31.92 -10.25 -6.55
N GLU A 140 -31.96 -9.55 -7.69
CA GLU A 140 -33.21 -9.07 -8.32
C GLU A 140 -33.95 -10.15 -9.12
N HIS A 141 -33.39 -11.36 -9.29
CA HIS A 141 -34.03 -12.39 -10.09
C HIS A 141 -35.22 -13.00 -9.33
N PRO A 142 -36.47 -12.87 -9.84
CA PRO A 142 -37.69 -13.19 -9.10
C PRO A 142 -37.85 -14.67 -8.73
N VAL A 143 -37.06 -15.57 -9.33
CA VAL A 143 -37.07 -17.01 -8.99
C VAL A 143 -36.47 -17.27 -7.60
N LEU A 144 -35.52 -16.45 -7.12
CA LEU A 144 -34.97 -16.58 -5.76
C LEU A 144 -35.93 -16.04 -4.70
N GLN A 145 -36.66 -14.94 -4.98
CA GLN A 145 -37.75 -14.46 -4.11
C GLN A 145 -38.88 -15.50 -3.99
N GLN A 146 -39.22 -16.19 -5.08
CA GLN A 146 -40.24 -17.24 -5.07
C GLN A 146 -39.84 -18.49 -4.25
N LEU A 147 -38.54 -18.71 -4.00
CA LEU A 147 -38.06 -19.80 -3.16
C LEU A 147 -38.13 -19.46 -1.66
N ASP A 148 -37.98 -18.19 -1.29
CA ASP A 148 -38.14 -17.70 0.09
C ASP A 148 -39.62 -17.51 0.49
N ASP A 149 -40.51 -17.28 -0.48
CA ASP A 149 -41.97 -17.16 -0.27
C ASP A 149 -42.70 -18.52 -0.19
N LEU A 150 -42.00 -19.64 -0.36
CA LEU A 150 -42.59 -20.97 -0.17
C LEU A 150 -42.79 -21.24 1.33
N PRO A 151 -44.03 -21.56 1.80
CA PRO A 151 -44.22 -21.97 3.18
C PRO A 151 -43.40 -23.22 3.47
N PRO A 152 -42.87 -23.40 4.70
CA PRO A 152 -42.14 -24.60 5.08
C PRO A 152 -43.07 -25.80 4.89
N VAL A 153 -42.82 -26.58 3.84
CA VAL A 153 -43.58 -27.80 3.55
C VAL A 153 -43.26 -28.77 4.68
N ARG A 154 -44.23 -28.93 5.57
CA ARG A 154 -44.23 -29.93 6.62
C ARG A 154 -44.30 -31.30 5.96
N ASP A 155 -43.36 -32.16 6.33
CA ASP A 155 -43.30 -33.61 6.13
C ASP A 155 -44.46 -34.24 5.35
N ALA A 156 -44.19 -34.68 4.12
CA ALA A 156 -44.79 -35.89 3.58
C ALA A 156 -43.99 -36.40 2.39
N GLN A 157 -43.34 -37.55 2.61
CA GLN A 157 -42.84 -38.51 1.61
C GLN A 157 -41.55 -38.08 0.91
N SER A 158 -40.45 -38.51 1.51
CA SER A 158 -39.22 -38.85 0.81
C SER A 158 -39.55 -39.79 -0.36
N SER A 159 -39.72 -39.25 -1.56
CA SER A 159 -39.60 -40.00 -2.79
C SER A 159 -38.13 -40.38 -2.95
N GLU A 160 -37.85 -41.59 -2.48
CA GLU A 160 -36.69 -42.42 -2.77
C GLU A 160 -36.28 -42.26 -4.25
N PHE A 161 -35.24 -41.46 -4.49
CA PHE A 161 -34.58 -41.40 -5.78
C PHE A 161 -33.50 -42.48 -5.78
N THR A 162 -33.86 -43.68 -6.23
CA THR A 162 -32.89 -44.76 -6.44
C THR A 162 -31.98 -44.37 -7.60
N LEU A 163 -30.78 -43.90 -7.27
CA LEU A 163 -29.74 -43.66 -8.27
C LEU A 163 -29.29 -45.03 -8.79
N ALA A 164 -29.68 -45.34 -10.03
CA ALA A 164 -29.24 -46.54 -10.73
C ALA A 164 -27.71 -46.60 -10.71
N ASP A 165 -27.20 -47.75 -10.30
CA ASP A 165 -25.79 -48.12 -10.17
C ASP A 165 -25.09 -48.04 -11.54
N THR A 166 -24.79 -46.82 -11.99
CA THR A 166 -23.79 -46.59 -13.02
C THR A 166 -22.47 -46.55 -12.28
N LYS A 167 -21.76 -47.66 -12.38
CA LYS A 167 -20.36 -47.88 -12.06
C LYS A 167 -19.47 -46.72 -12.50
N THR A 168 -19.49 -45.63 -11.74
CA THR A 168 -18.52 -44.57 -11.76
C THR A 168 -17.74 -44.76 -10.46
N SER A 169 -16.44 -45.01 -10.62
CA SER A 169 -15.47 -45.09 -9.55
C SER A 169 -15.62 -43.86 -8.64
N HIS A 170 -16.36 -44.03 -7.55
CA HIS A 170 -16.46 -43.07 -6.46
C HIS A 170 -15.10 -43.08 -5.76
N VAL A 171 -14.16 -42.28 -6.27
CA VAL A 171 -13.00 -41.85 -5.50
C VAL A 171 -13.61 -41.11 -4.31
N SER A 172 -13.63 -41.77 -3.17
CA SER A 172 -14.19 -41.20 -1.95
C SER A 172 -13.35 -39.99 -1.60
N LEU A 173 -13.99 -38.88 -1.22
CA LEU A 173 -13.30 -37.64 -0.81
C LEU A 173 -12.20 -37.89 0.24
N ASN A 174 -12.36 -38.95 1.05
CA ASN A 174 -11.40 -39.41 2.05
C ASN A 174 -10.05 -39.89 1.44
N GLU A 175 -10.03 -40.39 0.21
CA GLU A 175 -8.81 -40.87 -0.44
C GLU A 175 -7.93 -39.70 -0.96
N LEU A 176 -8.53 -38.53 -1.20
CA LEU A 176 -7.79 -37.30 -1.55
C LEU A 176 -7.22 -36.58 -0.32
N ASP A 177 -7.82 -36.74 0.86
CA ASP A 177 -7.31 -36.15 2.10
C ASP A 177 -5.99 -36.79 2.55
N ASP A 178 -5.77 -38.07 2.20
CA ASP A 178 -4.52 -38.80 2.45
C ASP A 178 -3.47 -38.61 1.34
N ASP A 179 -3.82 -37.93 0.24
CA ASP A 179 -2.88 -37.65 -0.85
C ASP A 179 -1.87 -36.56 -0.41
N PRO A 180 -0.55 -36.88 -0.37
CA PRO A 180 0.48 -35.93 0.05
C PRO A 180 0.54 -34.66 -0.82
N GLU A 181 0.12 -34.75 -2.09
CA GLU A 181 0.09 -33.60 -3.00
C GLU A 181 -1.07 -32.65 -2.67
N VAL A 182 -2.25 -33.20 -2.34
CA VAL A 182 -3.44 -32.44 -1.93
C VAL A 182 -3.23 -31.79 -0.57
N GLN A 183 -2.60 -32.47 0.38
CA GLN A 183 -2.23 -31.87 1.68
C GLN A 183 -1.26 -30.70 1.52
N GLY A 184 -0.32 -30.81 0.58
CA GLY A 184 0.59 -29.73 0.21
C GLY A 184 -0.16 -28.50 -0.30
N LEU A 185 -1.13 -28.71 -1.19
CA LEU A 185 -1.99 -27.65 -1.73
C LEU A 185 -2.89 -27.02 -0.66
N MET A 186 -3.51 -27.83 0.21
CA MET A 186 -4.32 -27.36 1.35
C MET A 186 -3.50 -26.48 2.28
N LYS A 187 -2.27 -26.89 2.59
CA LYS A 187 -1.36 -26.10 3.43
C LYS A 187 -0.94 -24.79 2.76
N GLN A 188 -0.70 -24.81 1.44
CA GLN A 188 -0.39 -23.61 0.68
C GLN A 188 -1.59 -22.65 0.61
N LEU A 189 -2.79 -23.17 0.39
CA LEU A 189 -4.03 -22.41 0.41
C LEU A 189 -4.28 -21.79 1.79
N HIS A 190 -4.10 -22.56 2.86
CA HIS A 190 -4.21 -22.06 4.23
C HIS A 190 -3.21 -20.94 4.51
N GLY A 191 -1.95 -21.10 4.10
CA GLY A 191 -0.94 -20.05 4.21
C GLY A 191 -1.30 -18.80 3.40
N HIS A 192 -1.88 -18.97 2.21
CA HIS A 192 -2.34 -17.85 1.39
C HIS A 192 -3.54 -17.13 2.00
N LEU A 193 -4.56 -17.86 2.47
CA LEU A 193 -5.71 -17.31 3.18
C LEU A 193 -5.28 -16.57 4.45
N GLN A 194 -4.34 -17.13 5.21
CA GLN A 194 -3.81 -16.48 6.41
C GLN A 194 -3.04 -15.20 6.07
N SER A 195 -2.27 -15.19 4.97
CA SER A 195 -1.63 -13.99 4.45
C SER A 195 -2.66 -12.94 4.02
N MET A 196 -3.70 -13.34 3.29
CA MET A 196 -4.79 -12.43 2.90
C MET A 196 -5.54 -11.89 4.13
N GLN A 197 -5.78 -12.73 5.14
CA GLN A 197 -6.41 -12.31 6.39
C GLN A 197 -5.53 -11.31 7.15
N SER A 198 -4.22 -11.54 7.22
CA SER A 198 -3.28 -10.58 7.83
C SER A 198 -3.23 -9.26 7.06
N ASN A 199 -3.29 -9.32 5.73
CA ASN A 199 -3.27 -8.12 4.88
C ASN A 199 -4.58 -7.34 4.94
N THR A 200 -5.71 -8.00 5.21
CA THR A 200 -7.04 -7.38 5.35
C THR A 200 -7.38 -6.97 6.79
N ALA A 201 -6.63 -7.43 7.79
CA ALA A 201 -6.82 -7.07 9.20
C ALA A 201 -6.85 -5.54 9.46
N PRO A 202 -6.02 -4.69 8.81
CA PRO A 202 -6.11 -3.24 8.96
C PRO A 202 -7.39 -2.62 8.41
N LEU A 203 -8.11 -3.32 7.53
CA LEU A 203 -9.35 -2.84 6.89
C LEU A 203 -10.61 -3.18 7.71
N ALA A 204 -10.51 -4.04 8.74
CA ALA A 204 -11.65 -4.50 9.53
C ALA A 204 -12.41 -3.39 10.27
N GLY A 205 -11.77 -2.24 10.54
CA GLY A 205 -12.40 -1.08 11.17
C GLY A 205 -12.84 0.02 10.19
N LEU A 206 -12.59 -0.13 8.89
CA LEU A 206 -12.87 0.88 7.89
C LEU A 206 -14.38 1.11 7.75
N ARG A 207 -15.18 0.03 7.77
CA ARG A 207 -16.65 0.10 7.68
C ARG A 207 -17.23 0.93 8.83
N ASP A 208 -16.84 0.65 10.07
CA ASP A 208 -17.29 1.40 11.25
C ASP A 208 -16.88 2.87 11.18
N ALA A 209 -15.67 3.16 10.67
CA ALA A 209 -15.21 4.52 10.47
C ALA A 209 -16.04 5.26 9.39
N ILE A 210 -16.39 4.57 8.29
CA ILE A 210 -17.25 5.11 7.22
C ILE A 210 -18.67 5.36 7.75
N THR A 211 -19.27 4.41 8.46
CA THR A 211 -20.62 4.58 9.03
C THR A 211 -20.65 5.72 10.04
N ARG A 212 -19.62 5.86 10.88
CA ARG A 212 -19.51 7.00 11.83
C ARG A 212 -19.36 8.34 11.11
N SER A 213 -18.61 8.39 10.01
CA SER A 213 -18.44 9.62 9.23
C SER A 213 -19.70 9.98 8.44
N GLN A 214 -20.44 8.99 7.92
CA GLN A 214 -21.77 9.20 7.33
C GLN A 214 -22.76 9.75 8.37
N ALA A 215 -22.85 9.11 9.54
CA ALA A 215 -23.72 9.60 10.62
C ALA A 215 -23.36 11.01 11.10
N ALA A 216 -22.06 11.35 11.14
CA ALA A 216 -21.62 12.71 11.48
C ALA A 216 -21.98 13.74 10.40
N LEU A 217 -21.93 13.36 9.11
CA LEU A 217 -22.37 14.21 8.00
C LEU A 217 -23.88 14.44 8.02
N ASP A 218 -24.67 13.41 8.33
CA ASP A 218 -26.14 13.53 8.42
C ASP A 218 -26.59 14.44 9.58
N LEU A 219 -25.82 14.46 10.68
CA LEU A 219 -26.05 15.42 11.78
C LEU A 219 -25.73 16.86 11.37
N TYR A 220 -24.74 17.06 10.50
CA TYR A 220 -24.35 18.39 10.01
C TYR A 220 -25.22 18.87 8.85
N SER A 221 -25.89 17.96 8.13
CA SER A 221 -26.78 18.29 7.01
C SER A 221 -28.22 18.61 7.43
N ASN A 222 -28.56 18.43 8.70
CA ASN A 222 -29.90 18.66 9.27
C ASN A 222 -29.99 19.93 10.15
N ASP A 223 -28.94 20.76 10.19
CA ASP A 223 -28.93 22.16 10.67
C ASP A 223 -28.92 23.13 9.48
#